data_AF-A0A6N8YAT2-F1
#
_entry.id   AF-A0A6N8YAT2-F1
#
_cell.length_a   1.000
_cell.length_b   1.000
_cell.length_c   1.000
_cell.angle_alpha   90.00
_cell.angle_beta   90.00
_cell.angle_gamma   90.00
#
_symmetry.space_group_name_H-M   'P 1'
#
loop_
_entity.id
_entity.type
_entity.pdbx_description
1 polymer ?
#
loop_
_entity_poly.entity_id
_entity_poly.type
_entity_poly.pdbx_seq_one_letter_code
_entity_poly.pdbx_strand_id
1 'polypeptide(L)' 'MGHWGNTTAATLPILYHELRQQGRVAPGTLVAFTSFGAGAHWGAVLYREPQALGQA' A
#
# COMPACT_ATOMS: atom_id res chain seq x y z
N MET A 1 4.24 -6.77 -11.20
CA MET A 1 2.91 -6.13 -11.09
C MET A 1 2.02 -6.67 -12.20
N GLY A 2 0.78 -7.06 -11.89
CA GLY A 2 -0.20 -7.49 -12.91
C GLY A 2 -0.65 -8.96 -12.84
N HIS A 3 -0.37 -9.69 -11.75
CA HIS A 3 -0.71 -11.11 -11.64
C HIS A 3 -2.13 -11.38 -11.11
N TRP A 4 -2.68 -10.48 -10.28
CA TRP A 4 -3.89 -10.77 -9.47
C TRP A 4 -5.16 -10.04 -9.89
N GLY A 5 -5.08 -9.07 -10.81
CA GLY A 5 -6.23 -8.26 -11.21
C GLY A 5 -6.85 -7.48 -10.03
N ASN A 6 -8.18 -7.28 -10.08
CA ASN A 6 -8.93 -6.67 -8.98
C ASN A 6 -9.36 -7.75 -7.97
N THR A 7 -8.80 -7.69 -6.77
CA THR A 7 -9.10 -8.62 -5.67
C THR A 7 -9.94 -7.94 -4.58
N THR A 8 -10.77 -6.97 -4.95
CA THR A 8 -11.63 -6.17 -4.06
C THR A 8 -10.77 -5.54 -2.94
N ALA A 9 -11.05 -5.85 -1.67
CA ALA A 9 -10.39 -5.25 -0.52
C ALA A 9 -8.90 -5.62 -0.42
N ALA A 10 -8.49 -6.75 -1.00
CA ALA A 10 -7.11 -7.21 -0.94
C ALA A 10 -6.18 -6.53 -1.96
N THR A 11 -6.73 -5.74 -2.91
CA THR A 11 -5.95 -5.15 -4.00
C THR A 11 -4.83 -4.24 -3.48
N LEU A 12 -5.14 -3.33 -2.55
CA LEU A 12 -4.15 -2.40 -2.01
C LEU A 12 -3.11 -3.10 -1.10
N PRO A 13 -3.50 -3.99 -0.16
CA PRO A 13 -2.51 -4.73 0.64
C PRO A 13 -1.56 -5.60 -0.18
N ILE A 14 -2.05 -6.32 -1.19
CA ILE A 14 -1.20 -7.16 -2.06
C ILE A 14 -0.23 -6.27 -2.84
N LEU A 15 -0.73 -5.20 -3.46
CA LEU A 15 0.11 -4.26 -4.20
C LEU A 15 1.19 -3.64 -3.30
N TYR A 16 0.80 -3.26 -2.09
CA TYR A 16 1.72 -2.68 -1.11
C TYR A 16 2.83 -3.67 -0.73
N HIS A 17 2.46 -4.91 -0.45
CA HIS A 17 3.41 -5.97 -0.12
C HIS A 17 4.41 -6.21 -1.25
N GLU A 18 3.94 -6.34 -2.50
CA GLU A 18 4.79 -6.53 -3.67
C GLU A 18 5.74 -5.34 -3.88
N LEU A 19 5.25 -4.11 -3.72
CA LEU A 19 6.06 -2.90 -3.85
C LEU A 19 7.14 -2.81 -2.77
N ARG A 20 6.84 -3.22 -1.52
CA ARG A 20 7.84 -3.32 -0.46
C ARG A 20 8.90 -4.37 -0.77
N GLN A 21 8.51 -5.56 -1.23
CA GLN A 21 9.45 -6.61 -1.63
C GLN A 21 10.36 -6.19 -2.79
N GLN A 22 9.85 -5.37 -3.71
CA GLN A 22 10.61 -4.81 -4.83
C GLN A 22 11.50 -3.61 -4.42
N GLY A 23 11.52 -3.22 -3.14
CA GLY A 23 12.29 -2.06 -2.66
C GLY A 23 11.75 -0.71 -3.17
N ARG A 24 10.52 -0.67 -3.68
CA ARG A 24 9.89 0.54 -4.24
C ARG A 24 9.19 1.40 -3.20
N VAL A 25 8.99 0.86 -2.00
CA VAL A 25 8.57 1.60 -0.80
C VAL A 25 9.71 1.50 0.20
N ALA A 26 10.50 2.57 0.30
CA ALA A 26 11.63 2.62 1.24
C ALA A 26 11.16 2.93 2.67
N PRO A 27 11.91 2.55 3.71
CA PRO A 27 11.64 2.95 5.08
C PRO A 27 11.42 4.46 5.23
N GLY A 28 10.42 4.86 6.04
CA GLY A 28 10.08 6.26 6.26
C GLY A 28 9.25 6.94 5.16
N THR A 29 9.06 6.28 4.00
CA THR A 29 8.24 6.80 2.89
C THR A 29 6.81 7.10 3.37
N LEU A 30 6.28 8.26 2.96
CA LEU A 30 4.87 8.58 3.17
C LEU A 30 4.05 8.06 1.98
N VAL A 31 3.18 7.10 2.25
CA VAL A 31 2.37 6.39 1.27
C VAL A 31 0.92 6.87 1.38
N ALA A 32 0.32 7.28 0.28
CA ALA A 32 -1.10 7.60 0.21
C ALA A 32 -1.87 6.39 -0.33
N PHE A 33 -2.80 5.87 0.46
CA PHE A 33 -3.78 4.88 0.02
C PHE A 33 -5.11 5.57 -0.24
N THR A 34 -5.81 5.13 -1.28
CA THR A 34 -7.20 5.52 -1.53
C THR A 34 -7.97 4.37 -2.16
N SER A 35 -9.25 4.27 -1.83
CA SER A 35 -10.14 3.24 -2.35
C SER A 35 -11.54 3.76 -2.58
N PHE A 36 -12.25 3.08 -3.48
CA PHE A 36 -13.67 3.24 -3.74
C PHE A 36 -14.28 1.84 -3.91
N GLY A 37 -15.46 1.63 -3.33
CA GLY A 37 -16.14 0.33 -3.33
C GLY A 37 -17.65 0.44 -3.53
N ALA A 38 -18.30 -0.72 -3.59
CA ALA A 38 -19.75 -0.81 -3.75
C ALA A 38 -20.50 -0.03 -2.66
N GLY A 39 -21.64 0.57 -3.03
CA GLY A 39 -22.41 1.45 -2.14
C GLY A 39 -21.89 2.88 -2.04
N ALA A 40 -20.96 3.29 -2.92
CA ALA A 40 -20.30 4.61 -2.91
C ALA A 40 -19.47 4.89 -1.65
N HIS A 41 -19.01 3.83 -0.99
CA HIS A 41 -18.04 3.95 0.10
C HIS A 41 -16.66 4.25 -0.46
N TRP A 42 -16.00 5.25 0.11
CA TRP A 42 -14.65 5.65 -0.25
C TRP A 42 -13.85 6.02 0.99
N GLY A 43 -12.53 5.99 0.87
CA GLY A 43 -11.65 6.41 1.94
C GLY A 43 -10.23 6.65 1.45
N ALA A 44 -9.45 7.35 2.27
CA ALA A 44 -8.04 7.57 2.05
C ALA A 44 -7.29 7.63 3.37
N VAL A 45 -6.01 7.27 3.34
CA VAL A 45 -5.10 7.38 4.49
C VAL A 45 -3.70 7.70 4.03
N LEU A 46 -3.02 8.59 4.78
CA LEU A 46 -1.58 8.76 4.68
C LEU A 46 -0.92 7.85 5.71
N TYR A 47 -0.09 6.93 5.23
CA TYR A 47 0.63 5.94 6.03
C TYR A 47 2.12 6.20 5.94
N ARG A 48 2.81 6.29 7.08
CA ARG A 48 4.27 6.37 7.11
C ARG A 48 4.84 4.96 7.23
N GLU A 49 5.60 4.53 6.23
CA GLU A 49 6.34 3.26 6.27
C GLU A 49 7.31 3.29 7.45
N PRO A 50 7.35 2.23 8.28
CA PRO A 50 8.25 2.19 9.42
C PRO A 50 9.72 2.35 9.01
N GLN A 51 10.49 3.01 9.86
CA GLN A 51 11.94 3.03 9.74
C GLN A 51 12.47 1.59 9.89
N ALA A 52 13.53 1.24 9.16
CA ALA A 52 14.26 0.01 9.44
C ALA A 52 14.93 0.16 10.80
N LEU A 53 14.75 -0.80 11.70
CA LEU A 53 15.48 -0.80 12.96
C LEU A 53 16.99 -0.78 12.65
N GLY A 54 17.68 0.28 13.06
CA GLY A 54 19.14 0.40 12.92
C GLY A 54 19.65 1.56 12.05
N GLN A 55 18.78 2.42 11.53
CA GLN A 55 19.22 3.69 10.91
C GLN A 55 18.73 4.87 11.75
N ALA A 56 19.61 5.33 12.63
CA ALA A 56 19.55 6.63 13.29
C ALA A 56 20.48 7.61 12.55
#